data_AF-A0A8T0BHY0-F1
#
_entry.id   AF-A0A8T0BHY0-F1
#
_cell.length_a   1.000
_cell.length_b   1.000
_cell.length_c   1.000
_cell.angle_alpha   90.00
_cell.angle_beta   90.00
_cell.angle_gamma   90.00
#
_symmetry.space_group_name_H-M   'P 1'
#
loop_
_entity.id
_entity.type
_entity.pdbx_description
1 polymer ?
#
loop_
_entity_poly.entity_id
_entity_poly.type
_entity_poly.pdbx_seq_one_letter_code
_entity_poly.pdbx_strand_id
1 'polypeptide(L)'
;MTSLCELFSQLDFEINCGTDNVCIDNLKVDFNFSGHSVIQVGIMQEMNVTVFIQNRGENSYNSRVVLKYPFGLSFRRFTTKQGRLECVSVDSDEKAVLGETTCYISKPIFKKNDLAVFDVMYNINKDSNFEGKVTITATASSDNDEHEQDNELFKEESIDVKYAIYVALIRHQNSTIHINLTAGKNDLQKPIQQILKVENDLRDLNLDIFMRVPVKLGDKDIWTDTVQIPGCNLDRHEIPNIKDFNCSIAVCAVFKCAARLTRRQPKFYNIFGNVSSGWIEQTGLRSAVFMLTSTATMDYNRTAYIYFASDSVNTEPTGKIDTQVEVYEEKFPLKETIGGVIGGLVLLALIAAGLYKAGFFKSNYKKMLEEAGAGAEGTENGAEAPTKD
;
A
#
# COMPACT_ATOMS: atom_id res chain seq x y z
N MET A 1 30.42 -21.85 54.84
CA MET A 1 31.17 -22.23 53.64
C MET A 1 30.98 -23.73 53.46
N THR A 2 29.92 -24.13 52.77
CA THR A 2 29.57 -25.53 52.55
C THR A 2 29.54 -25.73 51.05
N SER A 3 30.61 -26.35 50.55
CA SER A 3 30.76 -26.79 49.17
C SER A 3 29.78 -27.94 48.93
N LEU A 4 28.81 -27.74 48.05
CA LEU A 4 28.03 -28.82 47.45
C LEU A 4 28.92 -29.44 46.37
N CYS A 5 29.51 -30.58 46.67
CA CYS A 5 30.17 -31.44 45.69
C CYS A 5 29.06 -32.27 45.03
N GLU A 6 28.64 -31.90 43.82
CA GLU A 6 27.81 -32.79 42.99
C GLU A 6 28.72 -33.88 42.42
N LEU A 7 28.62 -35.09 42.98
CA LEU A 7 29.23 -36.28 42.42
C LEU A 7 28.42 -36.70 41.19
N PHE A 8 28.94 -36.46 39.98
CA PHE A 8 28.44 -37.12 38.78
C PHE A 8 29.00 -38.54 38.74
N SER A 9 28.19 -39.54 39.11
CA SER A 9 28.53 -40.94 38.86
C SER A 9 28.21 -41.27 37.40
N GLN A 10 29.25 -41.48 36.59
CA GLN A 10 29.11 -42.04 35.25
C GLN A 10 28.73 -43.51 35.40
N LEU A 11 27.55 -43.90 34.92
CA LEU A 11 27.09 -45.28 34.97
C LEU A 11 27.75 -46.03 33.81
N ASP A 12 28.60 -47.01 34.11
CA ASP A 12 29.22 -47.84 33.09
C ASP A 12 28.17 -48.78 32.49
N PHE A 13 27.87 -48.59 31.21
CA PHE A 13 26.97 -49.47 30.46
C PHE A 13 27.79 -50.60 29.83
N GLU A 14 27.18 -51.78 29.69
CA GLU A 14 27.77 -52.89 28.95
C GLU A 14 27.98 -52.49 27.48
N ILE A 15 29.25 -52.39 27.09
CA ILE A 15 29.67 -52.02 25.74
C ILE A 15 29.56 -53.28 24.86
N ASN A 16 28.77 -53.20 23.80
CA ASN A 16 28.51 -54.33 22.90
C ASN A 16 29.12 -54.03 21.52
N CYS A 17 30.43 -54.25 21.43
CA CYS A 17 31.27 -54.01 20.24
C CYS A 17 31.88 -55.31 19.69
N GLY A 18 31.26 -56.46 19.95
CA GLY A 18 31.84 -57.74 19.53
C GLY A 18 33.09 -58.12 20.33
N THR A 19 34.06 -58.79 19.69
CA THR A 19 35.15 -59.52 20.36
C THR A 19 36.39 -58.70 20.69
N ASP A 20 36.62 -57.61 19.96
CA ASP A 20 37.76 -56.69 20.17
C ASP A 20 37.43 -55.60 21.22
N ASN A 21 36.16 -55.48 21.60
CA ASN A 21 35.63 -54.46 22.52
C ASN A 21 35.83 -53.02 22.02
N VAL A 22 36.03 -52.81 20.71
CA VAL A 22 36.20 -51.48 20.09
C VAL A 22 35.04 -51.25 19.14
N CYS A 23 34.16 -50.30 19.43
CA CYS A 23 33.05 -50.00 18.53
C CYS A 23 33.47 -49.02 17.45
N ILE A 24 33.39 -49.46 16.20
CA ILE A 24 33.64 -48.61 15.04
C ILE A 24 32.30 -48.26 14.40
N ASP A 25 31.85 -47.02 14.59
CA ASP A 25 30.58 -46.55 14.03
C ASP A 25 30.74 -45.92 12.64
N ASN A 26 29.61 -45.83 11.93
CA ASN A 26 29.53 -45.21 10.62
C ASN A 26 28.25 -44.37 10.52
N LEU A 27 28.33 -43.15 11.03
CA LEU A 27 27.27 -42.17 11.00
C LEU A 27 27.20 -41.47 9.64
N LYS A 28 25.98 -41.33 9.15
CA LYS A 28 25.64 -40.49 7.99
C LYS A 28 24.56 -39.51 8.39
N VAL A 29 24.87 -38.22 8.30
CA VAL A 29 23.90 -37.14 8.50
C VAL A 29 23.51 -36.50 7.18
N ASP A 30 22.23 -36.24 7.01
CA ASP A 30 21.68 -35.47 5.91
C ASP A 30 20.49 -34.65 6.41
N PHE A 31 20.10 -33.61 5.67
CA PHE A 31 18.89 -32.87 5.96
C PHE A 31 18.33 -32.16 4.73
N ASN A 32 17.07 -31.75 4.82
CA ASN A 32 16.45 -30.87 3.84
C ASN A 32 15.49 -29.87 4.50
N PHE A 33 15.04 -28.88 3.73
CA PHE A 33 14.10 -27.85 4.17
C PHE A 33 12.63 -28.28 4.06
N SER A 34 12.33 -29.57 4.23
CA SER A 34 10.97 -30.13 4.28
C SER A 34 10.06 -29.72 3.10
N GLY A 35 10.64 -29.56 1.90
CA GLY A 35 9.93 -29.16 0.68
C GLY A 35 9.85 -27.65 0.41
N HIS A 36 10.38 -26.81 1.31
CA HIS A 36 10.54 -25.38 1.05
C HIS A 36 11.67 -25.13 0.04
N SER A 37 11.38 -24.34 -0.98
CA SER A 37 12.37 -23.86 -1.96
C SER A 37 12.85 -22.43 -1.70
N VAL A 38 12.09 -21.66 -0.92
CA VAL A 38 12.38 -20.27 -0.58
C VAL A 38 11.78 -19.92 0.79
N ILE A 39 12.53 -19.18 1.61
CA ILE A 39 12.02 -18.57 2.83
C ILE A 39 11.38 -17.22 2.49
N GLN A 40 10.11 -17.04 2.84
CA GLN A 40 9.37 -15.80 2.59
C GLN A 40 9.25 -14.98 3.87
N VAL A 41 10.26 -14.18 4.17
CA VAL A 41 10.36 -13.39 5.41
C VAL A 41 9.24 -12.35 5.47
N GLY A 42 8.44 -12.39 6.53
CA GLY A 42 7.27 -11.54 6.72
C GLY A 42 5.95 -12.16 6.27
N ILE A 43 5.99 -13.32 5.59
CA ILE A 43 4.81 -14.15 5.28
C ILE A 43 4.88 -15.44 6.12
N MET A 44 6.00 -16.16 6.01
CA MET A 44 6.26 -17.37 6.79
C MET A 44 6.61 -16.99 8.23
N GLN A 45 5.95 -17.65 9.18
CA GLN A 45 6.24 -17.50 10.62
C GLN A 45 7.24 -18.55 11.10
N GLU A 46 7.24 -19.71 10.47
CA GLU A 46 8.07 -20.86 10.84
C GLU A 46 8.48 -21.67 9.60
N MET A 47 9.55 -22.44 9.75
CA MET A 47 10.04 -23.41 8.75
C MET A 47 10.52 -24.67 9.45
N ASN A 48 10.42 -25.80 8.75
CA ASN A 48 10.93 -27.09 9.22
C ASN A 48 12.23 -27.45 8.50
N VAL A 49 13.13 -28.07 9.25
CA VAL A 49 14.31 -28.75 8.74
C VAL A 49 14.18 -30.23 9.12
N THR A 50 14.06 -31.11 8.12
CA THR A 50 14.00 -32.55 8.36
C THR A 50 15.41 -33.12 8.33
N VAL A 51 15.85 -33.67 9.46
CA VAL A 51 17.17 -34.28 9.64
C VAL A 51 17.05 -35.81 9.57
N PHE A 52 17.99 -36.42 8.87
CA PHE A 52 18.17 -37.86 8.76
C PHE A 52 19.54 -38.21 9.32
N ILE A 53 19.60 -39.12 10.28
CA ILE A 53 20.85 -39.68 10.75
C ILE A 53 20.76 -41.20 10.80
N GLN A 54 21.71 -41.84 10.14
CA GLN A 54 21.81 -43.30 10.06
C GLN A 54 23.13 -43.76 10.66
N ASN A 55 23.11 -44.86 11.40
CA ASN A 55 24.32 -45.59 11.77
C ASN A 55 24.44 -46.86 10.92
N ARG A 56 25.44 -46.93 10.05
CA ARG A 56 25.73 -48.02 9.12
C ARG A 56 26.77 -49.01 9.66
N GLY A 57 27.39 -48.69 10.80
CA GLY A 57 28.49 -49.44 11.40
C GLY A 57 28.05 -50.21 12.65
N GLU A 58 28.92 -50.29 13.65
CA GLU A 58 28.60 -50.86 14.97
C GLU A 58 27.85 -49.88 15.86
N ASN A 59 27.55 -50.26 17.10
CA ASN A 59 26.82 -49.38 18.02
C ASN A 59 27.59 -48.07 18.26
N SER A 60 26.87 -46.95 18.18
CA SER A 60 27.41 -45.61 18.42
C SER A 60 26.92 -45.11 19.78
N TYR A 61 27.84 -44.60 20.60
CA TYR A 61 27.55 -44.15 21.96
C TYR A 61 27.46 -42.63 22.04
N ASN A 62 26.44 -42.14 22.74
CA ASN A 62 26.14 -40.71 22.92
C ASN A 62 26.15 -39.91 21.61
N SER A 63 25.67 -40.53 20.53
CA SER A 63 25.59 -39.91 19.21
C SER A 63 24.73 -38.64 19.28
N ARG A 64 25.20 -37.59 18.63
CA ARG A 64 24.54 -36.28 18.61
C ARG A 64 24.66 -35.63 17.23
N VAL A 65 23.64 -34.87 16.87
CA VAL A 65 23.63 -33.99 15.70
C VAL A 65 23.56 -32.56 16.19
N VAL A 66 24.48 -31.72 15.71
CA VAL A 66 24.52 -30.29 15.98
C VAL A 66 24.14 -29.54 14.72
N LEU A 67 23.02 -28.82 14.77
CA LEU A 67 22.60 -27.89 13.71
C LEU A 67 23.09 -26.49 14.05
N LYS A 68 23.78 -25.83 13.12
CA LYS A 68 24.09 -24.40 13.22
C LYS A 68 23.29 -23.59 12.21
N TYR A 69 22.71 -22.48 12.68
CA TYR A 69 21.80 -21.65 11.90
C TYR A 69 22.02 -20.16 12.18
N PRO A 70 21.70 -19.26 11.23
CA PRO A 70 21.99 -17.84 11.36
C PRO A 70 21.04 -17.11 12.33
N PHE A 71 21.51 -15.97 12.83
CA PHE A 71 20.67 -15.00 13.53
C PHE A 71 19.41 -14.68 12.74
N GLY A 72 18.26 -14.64 13.43
CA GLY A 72 16.95 -14.41 12.83
C GLY A 72 16.10 -15.67 12.67
N LEU A 73 16.70 -16.85 12.82
CA LEU A 73 15.98 -18.08 13.12
C LEU A 73 16.05 -18.33 14.63
N SER A 74 14.97 -18.83 15.21
CA SER A 74 14.94 -19.26 16.61
C SER A 74 14.28 -20.61 16.77
N PHE A 75 14.87 -21.49 17.58
CA PHE A 75 14.34 -22.83 17.80
C PHE A 75 12.97 -22.76 18.47
N ARG A 76 11.98 -23.48 17.94
CA ARG A 76 10.64 -23.56 18.51
C ARG A 76 10.35 -24.91 19.16
N ARG A 77 10.61 -26.00 18.45
CA ARG A 77 10.46 -27.39 18.93
C ARG A 77 11.10 -28.35 17.95
N PHE A 78 11.27 -29.59 18.38
CA PHE A 78 11.53 -30.72 17.50
C PHE A 78 10.33 -31.68 17.45
N THR A 79 10.28 -32.55 16.46
CA THR A 79 9.29 -33.63 16.35
C THR A 79 9.92 -34.87 15.78
N THR A 80 9.76 -35.97 16.49
CA THR A 80 10.31 -37.27 16.13
C THR A 80 9.42 -37.97 15.11
N LYS A 81 10.00 -38.41 13.99
CA LYS A 81 9.36 -39.34 13.04
C LYS A 81 9.79 -40.78 13.29
N GLN A 82 11.08 -40.99 13.56
CA GLN A 82 11.68 -42.28 13.85
C GLN A 82 12.86 -42.13 14.83
N GLY A 83 13.05 -43.12 15.70
CA GLY A 83 14.11 -43.12 16.72
C GLY A 83 13.70 -42.42 18.02
N ARG A 84 14.57 -42.42 19.03
CA ARG A 84 14.39 -41.63 20.26
C ARG A 84 15.32 -40.43 20.18
N LEU A 85 14.85 -39.23 20.49
CA LEU A 85 15.70 -38.05 20.54
C LEU A 85 15.28 -37.04 21.61
N GLU A 86 16.25 -36.22 21.99
CA GLU A 86 16.10 -35.06 22.86
C GLU A 86 16.98 -33.94 22.28
N CYS A 87 16.40 -32.76 22.04
CA CYS A 87 17.16 -31.61 21.53
C CYS A 87 17.19 -30.48 22.53
N VAL A 88 18.34 -29.82 22.63
CA VAL A 88 18.58 -28.59 23.38
C VAL A 88 19.09 -27.55 22.40
N SER A 89 18.60 -26.31 22.50
CA SER A 89 18.97 -25.25 21.58
C SER A 89 19.41 -23.99 22.31
N VAL A 90 20.40 -23.32 21.73
CA VAL A 90 20.87 -22.00 22.14
C VAL A 90 20.79 -21.11 20.89
N ASP A 91 19.82 -20.22 20.87
CA ASP A 91 19.67 -19.27 19.77
C ASP A 91 20.76 -18.20 19.82
N SER A 92 21.03 -17.60 18.65
CA SER A 92 21.95 -16.47 18.59
C SER A 92 21.23 -15.16 18.88
N ASP A 93 21.81 -14.35 19.75
CA ASP A 93 21.37 -12.98 20.06
C ASP A 93 22.04 -11.93 19.15
N GLU A 94 23.09 -12.31 18.41
CA GLU A 94 23.90 -11.39 17.61
C GLU A 94 24.12 -11.89 16.19
N LYS A 95 24.14 -10.98 15.20
CA LYS A 95 24.33 -11.35 13.78
C LYS A 95 25.61 -12.11 13.49
N ALA A 96 26.67 -11.91 14.27
CA ALA A 96 27.97 -12.55 14.06
C ALA A 96 28.04 -13.98 14.62
N VAL A 97 27.10 -14.38 15.47
CA VAL A 97 27.09 -15.67 16.14
C VAL A 97 26.02 -16.55 15.52
N LEU A 98 26.31 -17.83 15.29
CA LEU A 98 25.34 -18.82 14.84
C LEU A 98 24.63 -19.42 16.05
N GLY A 99 23.31 -19.61 15.94
CA GLY A 99 22.56 -20.43 16.88
C GLY A 99 22.92 -21.89 16.71
N GLU A 100 22.76 -22.68 17.78
CA GLU A 100 23.14 -24.08 17.83
C GLU A 100 22.02 -24.93 18.44
N THR A 101 21.53 -25.93 17.70
CA THR A 101 20.59 -26.95 18.19
C THR A 101 21.32 -28.28 18.27
N THR A 102 21.51 -28.81 19.47
CA THR A 102 22.12 -30.12 19.71
C THR A 102 21.06 -31.15 20.02
N CYS A 103 20.94 -32.16 19.17
CA CYS A 103 20.01 -33.28 19.29
C CYS A 103 20.75 -34.57 19.63
N TYR A 104 20.44 -35.15 20.79
CA TYR A 104 20.97 -36.44 21.25
C TYR A 104 20.15 -37.57 20.65
N ILE A 105 20.84 -38.52 20.00
CA ILE A 105 20.22 -39.60 19.22
C ILE A 105 20.27 -40.88 20.05
N SER A 106 19.10 -41.42 20.38
CA SER A 106 18.90 -42.69 21.06
C SER A 106 19.72 -42.89 22.36
N LYS A 107 20.19 -41.81 22.99
CA LYS A 107 21.10 -41.81 24.16
C LYS A 107 20.72 -42.82 25.25
N PRO A 108 21.58 -43.80 25.61
CA PRO A 108 23.03 -43.78 25.34
C PRO A 108 23.48 -44.48 24.06
N ILE A 109 22.66 -45.32 23.43
CA ILE A 109 23.11 -46.20 22.34
C ILE A 109 22.28 -45.97 21.08
N PHE A 110 22.94 -45.52 20.01
CA PHE A 110 22.39 -45.54 18.67
C PHE A 110 22.85 -46.81 17.95
N LYS A 111 21.90 -47.75 17.80
CA LYS A 111 22.20 -49.13 17.42
C LYS A 111 22.75 -49.24 16.00
N LYS A 112 23.51 -50.31 15.76
CA LYS A 112 23.91 -50.75 14.42
C LYS A 112 22.72 -50.81 13.46
N ASN A 113 22.89 -50.27 12.26
CA ASN A 113 21.90 -50.23 11.18
C ASN A 113 20.59 -49.52 11.53
N ASP A 114 20.59 -48.65 12.54
CA ASP A 114 19.42 -47.90 12.95
C ASP A 114 19.36 -46.53 12.24
N LEU A 115 18.16 -45.97 12.19
CA LEU A 115 17.86 -44.70 11.52
C LEU A 115 17.00 -43.84 12.45
N ALA A 116 17.40 -42.60 12.64
CA ALA A 116 16.57 -41.58 13.26
C ALA A 116 16.20 -40.49 12.25
N VAL A 117 14.94 -40.09 12.26
CA VAL A 117 14.40 -39.04 11.41
C VAL A 117 13.56 -38.11 12.27
N PHE A 118 13.82 -36.81 12.19
CA PHE A 118 13.13 -35.82 13.00
C PHE A 118 13.08 -34.47 12.30
N ASP A 119 12.07 -33.67 12.66
CA ASP A 119 11.94 -32.29 12.20
C ASP A 119 12.37 -31.34 13.31
N VAL A 120 13.17 -30.33 12.96
CA VAL A 120 13.46 -29.18 13.81
C VAL A 120 12.74 -27.98 13.23
N MET A 121 11.88 -27.37 14.04
CA MET A 121 11.07 -26.22 13.63
C MET A 121 11.70 -24.93 14.15
N TYR A 122 11.97 -24.00 13.25
CA TYR A 122 12.49 -22.68 13.54
C TYR A 122 11.44 -21.61 13.29
N ASN A 123 11.27 -20.68 14.21
CA ASN A 123 10.58 -19.42 13.95
C ASN A 123 11.45 -18.52 13.08
N ILE A 124 10.81 -17.73 12.23
CA ILE A 124 11.47 -16.76 11.36
C ILE A 124 11.14 -15.36 11.88
N ASN A 125 12.18 -14.62 12.28
CA ASN A 125 12.01 -13.21 12.63
C ASN A 125 11.67 -12.38 11.37
N LYS A 126 10.50 -11.75 11.38
CA LYS A 126 9.98 -10.94 10.26
C LYS A 126 10.84 -9.73 9.88
N ASP A 127 11.61 -9.21 10.84
CA ASP A 127 12.46 -8.03 10.70
C ASP A 127 13.92 -8.43 10.36
N SER A 128 14.22 -9.73 10.29
CA SER A 128 15.56 -10.22 9.93
C SER A 128 15.92 -9.98 8.47
N ASN A 129 17.22 -9.80 8.23
CA ASN A 129 17.84 -9.73 6.92
C ASN A 129 18.89 -10.83 6.84
N PHE A 130 18.61 -11.86 6.04
CA PHE A 130 19.47 -13.01 5.76
C PHE A 130 20.32 -12.81 4.50
N GLU A 131 20.48 -11.58 4.00
CA GLU A 131 21.34 -11.27 2.84
C GLU A 131 21.00 -12.08 1.57
N GLY A 132 19.77 -12.58 1.45
CA GLY A 132 19.25 -13.29 0.29
C GLY A 132 19.34 -14.82 0.40
N LYS A 133 20.05 -15.38 1.38
CA LYS A 133 20.23 -16.83 1.51
C LYS A 133 20.47 -17.24 2.96
N VAL A 134 19.83 -18.32 3.39
CA VAL A 134 20.10 -18.96 4.69
C VAL A 134 20.90 -20.22 4.46
N THR A 135 21.98 -20.39 5.22
CA THR A 135 22.78 -21.62 5.26
C THR A 135 22.63 -22.26 6.63
N ILE A 136 22.35 -23.56 6.64
CA ILE A 136 22.34 -24.39 7.85
C ILE A 136 23.40 -25.48 7.66
N THR A 137 24.09 -25.82 8.75
CA THR A 137 25.02 -26.95 8.76
C THR A 137 24.57 -27.98 9.78
N ALA A 138 24.70 -29.26 9.45
CA ALA A 138 24.50 -30.37 10.37
C ALA A 138 25.82 -31.11 10.56
N THR A 139 26.24 -31.28 11.81
CA THR A 139 27.42 -32.07 12.18
C THR A 139 27.03 -33.21 13.11
N ALA A 140 27.31 -34.45 12.72
CA ALA A 140 27.15 -35.62 13.57
C ALA A 140 28.46 -35.95 14.30
N SER A 141 28.34 -36.48 15.52
CA SER A 141 29.48 -36.98 16.30
C SER A 141 29.00 -38.02 17.30
N SER A 142 29.92 -38.84 17.80
CA SER A 142 29.72 -39.80 18.88
C SER A 142 30.89 -39.74 19.86
N ASP A 143 30.81 -40.52 20.93
CA ASP A 143 31.88 -40.66 21.91
C ASP A 143 32.70 -41.96 21.67
N ASN A 144 32.54 -42.60 20.51
CA ASN A 144 33.39 -43.73 20.13
C ASN A 144 34.82 -43.23 19.85
N ASP A 145 35.83 -44.03 20.19
CA ASP A 145 37.25 -43.68 19.94
C ASP A 145 37.65 -43.88 18.47
N GLU A 146 36.99 -44.82 17.78
CA GLU A 146 37.26 -45.17 16.39
C GLU A 146 36.01 -45.06 15.52
N HIS A 147 36.23 -44.68 14.26
CA HIS A 147 35.20 -44.36 13.28
C HIS A 147 35.59 -44.92 11.91
N GLU A 148 34.62 -45.43 11.15
CA GLU A 148 34.84 -45.84 9.75
C GLU A 148 35.33 -44.65 8.89
N GLN A 149 36.15 -44.92 7.87
CA GLN A 149 36.74 -43.86 7.03
C GLN A 149 35.72 -43.14 6.12
N ASP A 150 34.62 -43.81 5.75
CA ASP A 150 33.56 -43.29 4.87
C ASP A 150 32.38 -42.67 5.64
N ASN A 151 32.65 -42.25 6.88
CA ASN A 151 31.74 -41.49 7.72
C ASN A 151 31.30 -40.18 7.04
N GLU A 152 30.00 -39.93 6.99
CA GLU A 152 29.40 -38.74 6.37
C GLU A 152 28.86 -37.84 7.49
N LEU A 153 29.77 -37.21 8.24
CA LEU A 153 29.45 -36.48 9.47
C LEU A 153 29.03 -35.02 9.28
N PHE A 154 29.17 -34.46 8.08
CA PHE A 154 28.91 -33.06 7.82
C PHE A 154 28.04 -32.88 6.59
N LYS A 155 27.01 -32.05 6.74
CA LYS A 155 26.16 -31.59 5.65
C LYS A 155 25.95 -30.09 5.76
N GLU A 156 26.07 -29.39 4.64
CA GLU A 156 25.71 -27.99 4.51
C GLU A 156 24.69 -27.87 3.39
N GLU A 157 23.59 -27.17 3.66
CA GLU A 157 22.59 -26.83 2.65
C GLU A 157 22.14 -25.40 2.86
N SER A 158 21.66 -24.81 1.78
CA SER A 158 21.17 -23.44 1.80
C SER A 158 19.86 -23.28 1.06
N ILE A 159 19.09 -22.29 1.48
CA ILE A 159 17.79 -21.94 0.90
C ILE A 159 17.71 -20.45 0.60
N ASP A 160 17.15 -20.11 -0.55
CA ASP A 160 16.99 -18.73 -0.98
C ASP A 160 15.96 -18.00 -0.10
N VAL A 161 16.13 -16.69 0.00
CA VAL A 161 15.29 -15.83 0.85
C VAL A 161 14.69 -14.71 0.03
N LYS A 162 13.37 -14.52 0.17
CA LYS A 162 12.66 -13.34 -0.31
C LYS A 162 11.96 -12.62 0.83
N TYR A 163 11.81 -11.32 0.65
CA TYR A 163 11.24 -10.43 1.66
C TYR A 163 9.87 -9.91 1.25
N ALA A 164 8.90 -10.07 2.14
CA ALA A 164 7.57 -9.54 1.93
C ALA A 164 7.57 -8.01 1.95
N ILE A 165 6.88 -7.40 0.98
CA ILE A 165 6.64 -5.96 0.89
C ILE A 165 5.15 -5.70 0.80
N TYR A 166 4.72 -4.59 1.43
CA TYR A 166 3.36 -4.10 1.36
C TYR A 166 3.43 -2.61 1.13
N VAL A 167 3.07 -2.21 -0.08
CA VAL A 167 3.03 -0.82 -0.53
C VAL A 167 1.61 -0.51 -0.95
N ALA A 168 1.01 0.53 -0.37
CA ALA A 168 -0.31 0.99 -0.71
C ALA A 168 -0.23 2.27 -1.55
N LEU A 169 -0.97 2.30 -2.67
CA LEU A 169 -1.05 3.44 -3.58
C LEU A 169 -2.44 4.07 -3.46
N ILE A 170 -2.55 5.18 -2.73
CA ILE A 170 -3.83 5.72 -2.26
C ILE A 170 -4.04 7.15 -2.79
N ARG A 171 -5.24 7.47 -3.27
CA ARG A 171 -5.62 8.85 -3.57
C ARG A 171 -5.69 9.66 -2.27
N HIS A 172 -4.90 10.73 -2.17
CA HIS A 172 -4.96 11.60 -1.01
C HIS A 172 -6.23 12.46 -1.02
N GLN A 173 -6.77 12.75 0.18
CA GLN A 173 -8.03 13.49 0.35
C GLN A 173 -8.00 14.93 -0.21
N ASN A 174 -6.82 15.56 -0.25
CA ASN A 174 -6.67 16.92 -0.81
C ASN A 174 -6.63 16.93 -2.35
N SER A 175 -6.81 15.80 -3.02
CA SER A 175 -6.92 15.78 -4.48
C SER A 175 -8.24 16.42 -4.93
N THR A 176 -8.20 17.15 -6.04
CA THR A 176 -9.39 17.69 -6.70
C THR A 176 -10.29 16.55 -7.16
N ILE A 177 -11.48 16.45 -6.55
CA ILE A 177 -12.46 15.40 -6.86
C ILE A 177 -13.35 15.76 -8.05
N HIS A 178 -13.59 17.05 -8.28
CA HIS A 178 -14.57 17.54 -9.22
C HIS A 178 -14.19 18.93 -9.74
N ILE A 179 -14.33 19.13 -11.05
CA ILE A 179 -14.30 20.45 -11.69
C ILE A 179 -15.46 20.57 -12.68
N ASN A 180 -15.84 21.82 -12.96
CA ASN A 180 -16.89 22.14 -13.91
C ASN A 180 -16.37 23.01 -15.06
N LEU A 181 -16.85 22.72 -16.27
CA LEU A 181 -16.52 23.45 -17.48
C LEU A 181 -17.81 23.76 -18.24
N THR A 182 -17.92 24.99 -18.74
CA THR A 182 -19.08 25.41 -19.53
C THR A 182 -18.87 25.02 -20.98
N ALA A 183 -19.86 24.34 -21.58
CA ALA A 183 -19.85 24.01 -23.00
C ALA A 183 -19.85 25.27 -23.89
N GLY A 184 -19.15 25.22 -25.01
CA GLY A 184 -19.03 26.30 -25.99
C GLY A 184 -17.97 27.36 -25.67
N LYS A 185 -17.19 27.20 -24.59
CA LYS A 185 -16.07 28.11 -24.25
C LYS A 185 -14.74 27.36 -24.41
N ASN A 186 -13.86 27.85 -25.30
CA ASN A 186 -12.60 27.17 -25.67
C ASN A 186 -11.37 27.60 -24.84
N ASP A 187 -11.51 28.66 -24.06
CA ASP A 187 -10.43 29.36 -23.34
C ASP A 187 -10.51 29.17 -21.82
N LEU A 188 -11.45 28.35 -21.33
CA LEU A 188 -11.57 28.07 -19.91
C LEU A 188 -10.42 27.20 -19.44
N GLN A 189 -9.91 27.55 -18.26
CA GLN A 189 -8.87 26.82 -17.57
C GLN A 189 -9.27 26.62 -16.12
N LYS A 190 -9.11 25.40 -15.60
CA LYS A 190 -9.39 25.08 -14.19
C LYS A 190 -8.18 24.40 -13.56
N PRO A 191 -7.71 24.87 -12.40
CA PRO A 191 -6.61 24.21 -11.68
C PRO A 191 -7.08 22.86 -11.14
N ILE A 192 -6.29 21.82 -11.40
CA ILE A 192 -6.47 20.48 -10.85
C ILE A 192 -5.22 20.11 -10.06
N GLN A 193 -5.43 19.48 -8.91
CA GLN A 193 -4.39 18.88 -8.09
C GLN A 193 -4.72 17.41 -7.86
N GLN A 194 -3.86 16.49 -8.30
CA GLN A 194 -3.99 15.06 -8.10
C GLN A 194 -2.82 14.57 -7.26
N ILE A 195 -3.10 14.08 -6.05
CA ILE A 195 -2.07 13.71 -5.07
C ILE A 195 -2.14 12.20 -4.80
N LEU A 196 -1.07 11.49 -5.13
CA LEU A 196 -0.86 10.11 -4.72
C LEU A 196 -0.17 10.08 -3.35
N LYS A 197 -0.72 9.30 -2.42
CA LYS A 197 -0.06 8.90 -1.17
C LYS A 197 0.46 7.47 -1.35
N VAL A 198 1.75 7.26 -1.13
CA VAL A 198 2.40 5.95 -1.15
C VAL A 198 2.78 5.59 0.28
N GLU A 199 2.17 4.55 0.83
CA GLU A 199 2.45 4.04 2.19
C GLU A 199 3.22 2.73 2.13
N ASN A 200 4.08 2.51 3.13
CA ASN A 200 4.89 1.30 3.26
C ASN A 200 4.96 0.90 4.74
N ASP A 201 4.44 -0.28 5.07
CA ASP A 201 4.25 -0.67 6.48
C ASP A 201 5.23 -1.74 6.99
N LEU A 202 5.82 -2.52 6.08
CA LEU A 202 6.61 -3.70 6.45
C LEU A 202 8.08 -3.37 6.68
N ARG A 203 8.79 -2.87 5.67
CA ARG A 203 10.25 -2.71 5.70
C ARG A 203 10.71 -1.62 4.75
N ASP A 204 11.87 -1.04 5.01
CA ASP A 204 12.45 -0.05 4.10
C ASP A 204 12.70 -0.67 2.72
N LEU A 205 12.37 0.08 1.66
CA LEU A 205 12.35 -0.43 0.30
C LEU A 205 12.69 0.67 -0.70
N ASN A 206 13.53 0.33 -1.68
CA ASN A 206 13.76 1.15 -2.86
C ASN A 206 13.03 0.52 -4.05
N LEU A 207 12.20 1.32 -4.72
CA LEU A 207 11.45 0.90 -5.90
C LEU A 207 11.23 2.09 -6.83
N ASP A 208 10.73 1.82 -8.04
CA ASP A 208 10.30 2.85 -8.98
C ASP A 208 8.77 2.92 -9.01
N ILE A 209 8.21 4.13 -8.85
CA ILE A 209 6.78 4.40 -9.09
C ILE A 209 6.62 4.95 -10.51
N PHE A 210 5.68 4.38 -11.26
CA PHE A 210 5.32 4.84 -12.60
C PHE A 210 3.94 5.50 -12.55
N MET A 211 3.92 6.82 -12.74
CA MET A 211 2.69 7.62 -12.82
C MET A 211 2.29 7.80 -14.28
N ARG A 212 1.08 7.40 -14.66
CA ARG A 212 0.52 7.65 -15.99
C ARG A 212 -0.51 8.76 -15.89
N VAL A 213 -0.25 9.85 -16.60
CA VAL A 213 -1.11 11.03 -16.62
C VAL A 213 -1.63 11.23 -18.04
N PRO A 214 -2.95 11.26 -18.28
CA PRO A 214 -3.50 11.56 -19.60
C PRO A 214 -3.17 13.03 -19.95
N VAL A 215 -2.44 13.23 -21.06
CA VAL A 215 -1.98 14.56 -21.47
C VAL A 215 -2.68 15.09 -22.72
N LYS A 216 -3.17 14.21 -23.59
CA LYS A 216 -3.78 14.60 -24.86
C LYS A 216 -4.91 13.66 -25.27
N LEU A 217 -6.03 14.21 -25.72
CA LEU A 217 -7.16 13.46 -26.28
C LEU A 217 -7.34 13.85 -27.75
N GLY A 218 -7.26 12.89 -28.67
CA GLY A 218 -7.21 13.20 -30.10
C GLY A 218 -6.04 14.14 -30.41
N ASP A 219 -6.34 15.31 -30.99
CA ASP A 219 -5.34 16.32 -31.33
C ASP A 219 -5.23 17.46 -30.32
N LYS A 220 -5.98 17.41 -29.21
CA LYS A 220 -6.07 18.49 -28.23
C LYS A 220 -5.43 18.11 -26.89
N ASP A 221 -4.60 19.00 -26.38
CA ASP A 221 -3.98 18.85 -25.06
C ASP A 221 -5.01 19.03 -23.96
N ILE A 222 -4.95 18.14 -22.96
CA ILE A 222 -5.82 18.17 -21.78
C ILE A 222 -5.35 19.26 -20.82
N TRP A 223 -4.03 19.34 -20.62
CA TRP A 223 -3.39 20.33 -19.77
C TRP A 223 -2.91 21.51 -20.61
N THR A 224 -2.99 22.69 -20.02
CA THR A 224 -2.54 23.95 -20.65
C THR A 224 -1.03 24.05 -20.72
N ASP A 225 -0.35 23.60 -19.66
CA ASP A 225 1.10 23.52 -19.55
C ASP A 225 1.58 22.07 -19.56
N THR A 226 2.88 21.88 -19.77
CA THR A 226 3.51 20.56 -19.65
C THR A 226 3.41 20.08 -18.21
N VAL A 227 2.75 18.94 -17.99
CA VAL A 227 2.63 18.31 -16.67
C VAL A 227 4.01 17.98 -16.11
N GLN A 228 4.26 18.36 -14.85
CA GLN A 228 5.46 18.02 -14.11
C GLN A 228 5.07 17.38 -12.78
N ILE A 229 5.83 16.37 -12.34
CA ILE A 229 5.67 15.75 -11.02
C ILE A 229 7.01 15.91 -10.29
N PRO A 230 7.06 16.68 -9.18
CA PRO A 230 8.30 16.91 -8.45
C PRO A 230 8.99 15.60 -8.03
N GLY A 231 10.27 15.47 -8.36
CA GLY A 231 11.06 14.27 -8.06
C GLY A 231 10.85 13.10 -9.03
N CYS A 232 10.15 13.32 -10.15
CA CYS A 232 9.96 12.33 -11.20
C CYS A 232 10.46 12.87 -12.54
N ASN A 233 10.89 11.96 -13.42
CA ASN A 233 11.29 12.28 -14.78
C ASN A 233 10.28 11.72 -15.77
N LEU A 234 10.05 12.45 -16.87
CA LEU A 234 9.29 11.92 -18.00
C LEU A 234 10.07 10.75 -18.61
N ASP A 235 9.46 9.57 -18.65
CA ASP A 235 10.06 8.34 -19.21
C ASP A 235 9.67 8.18 -20.68
N ARG A 236 8.36 8.19 -20.96
CA ARG A 236 7.82 7.97 -22.30
C ARG A 236 6.40 8.51 -22.44
N HIS A 237 5.91 8.55 -23.67
CA HIS A 237 4.50 8.72 -23.98
C HIS A 237 3.88 7.38 -24.41
N GLU A 238 2.76 7.02 -23.82
CA GLU A 238 1.97 5.84 -24.19
C GLU A 238 0.78 6.31 -25.05
N ILE A 239 0.69 5.80 -26.27
CA ILE A 239 -0.37 6.11 -27.24
C ILE A 239 -1.48 5.07 -27.07
N PRO A 240 -2.77 5.42 -27.22
CA PRO A 240 -3.87 4.46 -27.14
C PRO A 240 -3.66 3.31 -28.12
N ASN A 241 -3.52 2.09 -27.60
CA ASN A 241 -3.48 0.87 -28.39
C ASN A 241 -4.68 0.01 -28.02
N ILE A 242 -5.47 -0.41 -29.01
CA ILE A 242 -6.73 -1.15 -28.84
C ILE A 242 -6.54 -2.46 -28.03
N LYS A 243 -5.29 -2.93 -27.88
CA LYS A 243 -4.94 -4.17 -27.19
C LYS A 243 -4.49 -4.02 -25.73
N ASP A 244 -4.20 -2.81 -25.23
CA ASP A 244 -3.72 -2.61 -23.86
C ASP A 244 -4.60 -1.62 -23.07
N PHE A 245 -5.19 -2.11 -21.99
CA PHE A 245 -6.23 -1.45 -21.19
C PHE A 245 -5.76 -0.29 -20.28
N ASN A 246 -4.50 0.16 -20.40
CA ASN A 246 -3.90 1.08 -19.42
C ASN A 246 -3.99 2.57 -19.80
N CYS A 247 -4.18 2.90 -21.09
CA CYS A 247 -4.46 4.26 -21.59
C CYS A 247 -5.38 4.18 -22.82
N SER A 248 -6.65 3.82 -22.59
CA SER A 248 -7.56 3.32 -23.62
C SER A 248 -8.07 4.35 -24.63
N ILE A 249 -8.02 5.65 -24.32
CA ILE A 249 -8.64 6.70 -25.16
C ILE A 249 -7.73 7.94 -25.34
N ALA A 250 -6.86 8.23 -24.37
CA ALA A 250 -5.98 9.41 -24.36
C ALA A 250 -4.50 8.99 -24.42
N VAL A 251 -3.66 9.86 -25.01
CA VAL A 251 -2.20 9.75 -24.91
C VAL A 251 -1.80 10.09 -23.48
N CYS A 252 -1.02 9.20 -22.87
CA CYS A 252 -0.54 9.35 -21.51
C CYS A 252 0.95 9.70 -21.48
N ALA A 253 1.34 10.64 -20.64
CA ALA A 253 2.73 10.81 -20.23
C ALA A 253 3.01 9.87 -19.05
N VAL A 254 4.08 9.08 -19.16
CA VAL A 254 4.53 8.17 -18.11
C VAL A 254 5.72 8.81 -17.41
N PHE A 255 5.59 9.05 -16.10
CA PHE A 255 6.66 9.58 -15.27
C PHE A 255 7.24 8.48 -14.40
N LYS A 256 8.56 8.35 -14.40
CA LYS A 256 9.32 7.46 -13.52
C LYS A 256 9.79 8.23 -12.29
N CYS A 257 9.38 7.76 -11.12
CA CYS A 257 9.65 8.36 -9.82
C CYS A 257 10.47 7.37 -8.96
N ALA A 258 11.76 7.63 -8.77
CA ALA A 258 12.59 6.80 -7.90
C ALA A 258 12.17 7.00 -6.43
N ALA A 259 11.68 5.94 -5.78
CA ALA A 259 11.08 6.01 -4.47
C ALA A 259 11.91 5.22 -3.43
N ARG A 260 12.52 5.97 -2.50
CA ARG A 260 13.02 5.40 -1.23
C ARG A 260 11.92 5.44 -0.18
N LEU A 261 11.29 4.31 0.11
CA LEU A 261 10.18 4.20 1.05
C LEU A 261 10.70 3.73 2.41
N THR A 262 10.58 4.57 3.42
CA THR A 262 10.89 4.22 4.81
C THR A 262 9.64 3.66 5.47
N ARG A 263 9.79 2.66 6.34
CA ARG A 263 8.70 2.05 7.08
C ARG A 263 7.89 3.10 7.84
N ARG A 264 6.56 3.07 7.67
CA ARG A 264 5.57 3.98 8.28
C ARG A 264 5.78 5.47 7.95
N GLN A 265 6.51 5.77 6.88
CA GLN A 265 6.67 7.15 6.40
C GLN A 265 6.06 7.27 5.00
N PRO A 266 4.89 7.92 4.87
CA PRO A 266 4.24 8.06 3.57
C PRO A 266 5.02 9.03 2.67
N LYS A 267 5.03 8.75 1.37
CA LYS A 267 5.47 9.69 0.33
C LYS A 267 4.29 10.23 -0.46
N PHE A 268 4.42 11.45 -0.94
CA PHE A 268 3.39 12.13 -1.71
C PHE A 268 3.92 12.53 -3.08
N TYR A 269 3.16 12.21 -4.12
CA TYR A 269 3.42 12.67 -5.49
C TYR A 269 2.28 13.57 -5.93
N ASN A 270 2.61 14.80 -6.32
CA ASN A 270 1.62 15.82 -6.67
C ASN A 270 1.70 16.12 -8.16
N ILE A 271 0.59 15.87 -8.86
CA ILE A 271 0.35 16.32 -10.22
C ILE A 271 -0.50 17.59 -10.10
N PHE A 272 0.05 18.72 -10.54
CA PHE A 272 -0.66 20.01 -10.50
C PHE A 272 -0.57 20.69 -11.86
N GLY A 273 -1.69 21.27 -12.30
CA GLY A 273 -1.74 22.03 -13.54
C GLY A 273 -3.16 22.48 -13.87
N ASN A 274 -3.29 23.34 -14.87
CA ASN A 274 -4.60 23.78 -15.34
C ASN A 274 -5.08 22.91 -16.50
N VAL A 275 -6.29 22.39 -16.40
CA VAL A 275 -6.96 21.66 -17.49
C VAL A 275 -7.71 22.64 -18.38
N SER A 276 -7.53 22.50 -19.68
CA SER A 276 -8.20 23.30 -20.72
C SER A 276 -9.61 22.76 -21.00
N SER A 277 -10.55 23.60 -21.43
CA SER A 277 -11.80 23.14 -22.03
C SER A 277 -11.67 22.71 -23.49
N GLY A 278 -10.56 23.05 -24.17
CA GLY A 278 -10.40 22.81 -25.60
C GLY A 278 -10.43 21.34 -26.04
N TRP A 279 -10.02 20.41 -25.18
CA TRP A 279 -10.09 18.96 -25.47
C TRP A 279 -11.50 18.37 -25.36
N ILE A 280 -12.43 19.08 -24.73
CA ILE A 280 -13.82 18.67 -24.58
C ILE A 280 -14.62 19.12 -25.80
N GLU A 281 -14.34 20.31 -26.31
CA GLU A 281 -15.12 20.93 -27.39
C GLU A 281 -15.07 20.12 -28.69
N GLN A 282 -13.97 19.42 -28.95
CA GLN A 282 -13.86 18.47 -30.08
C GLN A 282 -14.85 17.29 -29.99
N THR A 283 -15.39 16.99 -28.81
CA THR A 283 -16.38 15.91 -28.62
C THR A 283 -17.78 16.33 -29.05
N GLY A 284 -18.05 17.64 -29.16
CA GLY A 284 -19.37 18.20 -29.48
C GLY A 284 -20.44 18.00 -28.38
N LEU A 285 -20.05 17.48 -27.21
CA LEU A 285 -20.98 17.22 -26.11
C LEU A 285 -21.32 18.51 -25.36
N ARG A 286 -22.62 18.80 -25.23
CA ARG A 286 -23.12 19.96 -24.47
C ARG A 286 -23.31 19.68 -22.99
N SER A 287 -23.43 18.41 -22.63
CA SER A 287 -23.48 17.94 -21.25
C SER A 287 -22.88 16.54 -21.18
N ALA A 288 -21.86 16.38 -20.34
CA ALA A 288 -21.12 15.13 -20.19
C ALA A 288 -20.34 15.12 -18.88
N VAL A 289 -20.03 13.93 -18.38
CA VAL A 289 -19.17 13.73 -17.21
C VAL A 289 -18.01 12.85 -17.65
N PHE A 290 -16.80 13.37 -17.54
CA PHE A 290 -15.57 12.64 -17.83
C PHE A 290 -14.83 12.31 -16.54
N MET A 291 -14.07 11.21 -16.55
CA MET A 291 -13.15 10.87 -15.48
C MET A 291 -11.72 11.10 -15.96
N LEU A 292 -11.08 12.13 -15.44
CA LEU A 292 -9.66 12.38 -15.64
C LEU A 292 -8.89 11.51 -14.63
N THR A 293 -8.58 10.28 -15.05
CA THR A 293 -7.92 9.28 -14.20
C THR A 293 -6.41 9.24 -14.46
N SER A 294 -5.62 9.61 -13.45
CA SER A 294 -4.19 9.29 -13.42
C SER A 294 -3.99 7.97 -12.69
N THR A 295 -3.09 7.11 -13.18
CA THR A 295 -2.80 5.81 -12.57
C THR A 295 -1.37 5.72 -12.07
N ALA A 296 -1.15 4.87 -11.07
CA ALA A 296 0.16 4.62 -10.49
C ALA A 296 0.41 3.12 -10.37
N THR A 297 1.56 2.68 -10.84
CA THR A 297 2.06 1.31 -10.67
C THR A 297 3.45 1.35 -10.06
N MET A 298 3.95 0.23 -9.56
CA MET A 298 5.28 0.13 -8.99
C MET A 298 6.11 -0.98 -9.64
N ASP A 299 7.41 -0.78 -9.69
CA ASP A 299 8.40 -1.76 -10.13
C ASP A 299 9.47 -1.93 -9.07
N TYR A 300 9.75 -3.19 -8.71
CA TYR A 300 10.63 -3.56 -7.61
C TYR A 300 11.39 -4.84 -7.96
N ASN A 301 12.46 -5.11 -7.22
CA ASN A 301 13.25 -6.31 -7.46
C ASN A 301 12.50 -7.58 -7.04
N ARG A 302 11.87 -8.27 -8.01
CA ARG A 302 11.14 -9.53 -7.80
C ARG A 302 12.02 -10.74 -7.44
N THR A 303 13.34 -10.62 -7.54
CA THR A 303 14.25 -11.67 -7.04
C THR A 303 14.44 -11.56 -5.54
N ALA A 304 14.46 -10.35 -4.99
CA ALA A 304 14.64 -10.10 -3.56
C ALA A 304 13.33 -9.99 -2.79
N TYR A 305 12.25 -9.53 -3.44
CA TYR A 305 10.99 -9.19 -2.76
C TYR A 305 9.78 -9.93 -3.33
N ILE A 306 8.76 -10.09 -2.48
CA ILE A 306 7.44 -10.62 -2.83
C ILE A 306 6.39 -9.61 -2.37
N TYR A 307 5.49 -9.19 -3.25
CA TYR A 307 4.34 -8.39 -2.84
C TYR A 307 3.33 -9.26 -2.08
N PHE A 308 2.94 -8.80 -0.89
CA PHE A 308 2.00 -9.49 -0.03
C PHE A 308 1.00 -8.52 0.58
N ALA A 309 -0.28 -8.73 0.26
CA ALA A 309 -1.42 -8.17 0.96
C ALA A 309 -2.27 -9.32 1.53
N SER A 310 -2.99 -9.08 2.62
CA SER A 310 -3.76 -10.12 3.32
C SER A 310 -4.80 -10.85 2.45
N ASP A 311 -5.23 -10.22 1.35
CA ASP A 311 -6.22 -10.71 0.39
C ASP A 311 -5.63 -11.09 -0.98
N SER A 312 -4.33 -10.84 -1.21
CA SER A 312 -3.69 -11.13 -2.49
C SER A 312 -2.17 -11.29 -2.38
N VAL A 313 -1.65 -12.39 -2.94
CA VAL A 313 -0.21 -12.67 -3.02
C VAL A 313 0.22 -12.49 -4.48
N ASN A 314 1.28 -11.72 -4.71
CA ASN A 314 1.79 -11.37 -6.06
C ASN A 314 0.83 -10.57 -6.95
N THR A 315 -0.22 -9.96 -6.39
CA THR A 315 -1.10 -9.04 -7.14
C THR A 315 -0.83 -7.61 -6.70
N GLU A 316 0.00 -6.88 -7.44
CA GLU A 316 0.30 -5.49 -7.10
C GLU A 316 -0.92 -4.57 -7.23
N PRO A 317 -1.06 -3.56 -6.35
CA PRO A 317 -2.14 -2.60 -6.46
C PRO A 317 -1.85 -1.63 -7.61
N THR A 318 -2.92 -1.19 -8.26
CA THR A 318 -2.88 -0.04 -9.16
C THR A 318 -3.53 1.14 -8.45
N GLY A 319 -2.75 2.18 -8.15
CA GLY A 319 -3.27 3.44 -7.62
C GLY A 319 -4.07 4.18 -8.69
N LYS A 320 -5.24 4.70 -8.34
CA LYS A 320 -6.07 5.53 -9.23
C LYS A 320 -6.39 6.85 -8.57
N ILE A 321 -6.21 7.94 -9.30
CA ILE A 321 -6.55 9.29 -8.88
C ILE A 321 -7.54 9.84 -9.90
N ASP A 322 -8.81 9.83 -9.52
CA ASP A 322 -9.90 10.26 -10.39
C ASP A 322 -10.31 11.70 -10.06
N THR A 323 -10.40 12.53 -11.10
CA THR A 323 -11.05 13.84 -11.03
C THR A 323 -12.22 13.86 -11.99
N GLN A 324 -13.42 14.11 -11.48
CA GLN A 324 -14.62 14.22 -12.29
C GLN A 324 -14.64 15.58 -13.01
N VAL A 325 -14.78 15.57 -14.34
CA VAL A 325 -14.91 16.77 -15.16
C VAL A 325 -16.33 16.83 -15.70
N GLU A 326 -17.15 17.69 -15.10
CA GLU A 326 -18.53 17.91 -15.54
C GLU A 326 -18.58 19.05 -16.56
N VAL A 327 -19.20 18.76 -17.68
CA VAL A 327 -19.49 19.71 -18.75
C VAL A 327 -20.97 20.01 -18.70
N TYR A 328 -21.31 21.30 -18.66
CA TYR A 328 -22.69 21.74 -18.63
C TYR A 328 -22.91 22.92 -19.57
N GLU A 329 -24.12 22.98 -20.12
CA GLU A 329 -24.56 24.11 -20.94
C GLU A 329 -25.13 25.19 -20.03
N GLU A 330 -24.56 26.40 -20.12
CA GLU A 330 -25.06 27.56 -19.38
C GLU A 330 -26.39 28.00 -20.02
N LYS A 331 -27.50 27.55 -19.43
CA LYS A 331 -28.83 27.95 -19.88
C LYS A 331 -29.09 29.38 -19.43
N PHE A 332 -29.01 30.33 -20.36
CA PHE A 332 -29.56 31.65 -20.15
C PHE A 332 -31.05 31.62 -20.48
N PRO A 333 -31.97 31.73 -19.51
CA PRO A 333 -33.41 31.58 -19.74
C PRO A 333 -34.00 32.87 -20.34
N LEU A 334 -33.48 33.30 -21.48
CA LEU A 334 -33.84 34.55 -22.14
C LEU A 334 -35.35 34.56 -22.47
N LYS A 335 -35.87 33.42 -22.94
CA LYS A 335 -37.27 33.28 -23.34
C LYS A 335 -38.21 33.35 -22.14
N GLU A 336 -37.85 32.68 -21.05
CA GLU A 336 -38.60 32.67 -19.80
C GLU A 336 -38.55 34.05 -19.13
N THR A 337 -37.41 34.73 -19.20
CA THR A 337 -37.25 36.10 -18.69
C THR A 337 -38.11 37.09 -19.46
N ILE A 338 -38.06 37.05 -20.81
CA ILE A 338 -38.90 37.89 -21.66
C ILE A 338 -40.38 37.59 -21.44
N GLY A 339 -40.74 36.30 -21.35
CA GLY A 339 -42.10 35.86 -21.07
C GLY A 339 -42.61 36.34 -19.71
N GLY A 340 -41.76 36.26 -18.67
CA GLY A 340 -42.06 36.76 -17.33
C GLY A 340 -42.26 38.28 -17.29
N VAL A 341 -41.43 39.05 -17.99
CA VAL A 341 -41.57 40.51 -18.09
C VAL A 341 -42.85 40.91 -18.82
N ILE A 342 -43.13 40.28 -19.98
CA ILE A 342 -44.36 40.56 -20.74
C ILE A 342 -45.59 40.17 -19.92
N GLY A 343 -45.58 38.99 -19.31
CA GLY A 343 -46.68 38.51 -18.46
C GLY A 343 -46.91 39.42 -17.25
N GLY A 344 -45.83 39.85 -16.59
CA GLY A 344 -45.88 40.78 -15.47
C GLY A 344 -46.45 42.16 -15.86
N LEU A 345 -46.04 42.71 -17.00
CA LEU A 345 -46.58 43.99 -17.51
C LEU A 345 -48.07 43.89 -17.87
N VAL A 346 -48.49 42.78 -18.49
CA VAL A 346 -49.91 42.55 -18.81
C VAL A 346 -50.73 42.43 -17.53
N LEU A 347 -50.26 41.66 -16.54
CA LEU A 347 -50.95 41.52 -15.25
C LEU A 347 -51.05 42.87 -14.52
N LEU A 348 -49.96 43.66 -14.53
CA LEU A 348 -49.92 44.99 -13.93
C LEU A 348 -50.91 45.94 -14.62
N ALA A 349 -51.00 45.92 -15.95
CA ALA A 349 -51.97 46.71 -16.70
C ALA A 349 -53.43 46.32 -16.36
N LEU A 350 -53.72 45.02 -16.20
CA LEU A 350 -55.05 44.53 -15.81
C LEU A 350 -55.41 44.97 -14.38
N ILE A 351 -54.47 44.86 -13.44
CA ILE A 351 -54.66 45.33 -12.06
C ILE A 351 -54.89 46.84 -12.04
N ALA A 352 -54.08 47.62 -12.77
CA ALA A 352 -54.24 49.07 -12.87
C ALA A 352 -55.61 49.47 -13.45
N ALA A 353 -56.07 48.78 -14.50
CA ALA A 353 -57.41 48.99 -15.07
C ALA A 353 -58.53 48.65 -14.09
N GLY A 354 -58.40 47.54 -13.34
CA GLY A 354 -59.34 47.14 -12.30
C GLY A 354 -59.40 48.17 -11.16
N LEU A 355 -58.25 48.59 -10.64
CA LEU A 355 -58.13 49.61 -9.60
C LEU A 355 -58.66 50.99 -10.07
N TYR A 356 -58.42 51.36 -11.33
CA TYR A 356 -58.96 52.58 -11.93
C TYR A 356 -60.50 52.53 -11.98
N LYS A 357 -61.07 51.41 -12.43
CA LYS A 357 -62.53 51.22 -12.49
C LYS A 357 -63.17 51.15 -11.09
N ALA A 358 -62.46 50.60 -10.10
CA ALA A 358 -62.89 50.59 -8.70
C ALA A 358 -62.74 51.95 -8.00
N GLY A 359 -62.18 52.97 -8.68
CA GLY A 359 -62.06 54.33 -8.15
C GLY A 359 -60.87 54.56 -7.23
N PHE A 360 -59.93 53.60 -7.14
CA PHE A 360 -58.78 53.68 -6.24
C PHE A 360 -57.79 54.82 -6.61
N PHE A 361 -57.70 55.15 -7.90
CA PHE A 361 -56.85 56.24 -8.41
C PHE A 361 -57.57 57.60 -8.56
N LYS A 362 -58.83 57.73 -8.11
CA LYS A 362 -59.49 59.03 -7.99
C LYS A 362 -58.92 59.79 -6.80
N SER A 363 -57.80 60.46 -7.03
CA SER A 363 -57.22 61.38 -6.06
C SER A 363 -58.12 62.61 -5.88
N ASN A 364 -58.42 62.97 -4.63
CA ASN A 364 -59.10 64.21 -4.25
C ASN A 364 -58.20 65.45 -4.41
N TYR A 365 -57.07 65.37 -5.12
CA TYR A 365 -56.14 66.49 -5.31
C TYR A 365 -56.80 67.71 -5.99
N LYS A 366 -57.80 67.50 -6.85
CA LYS A 366 -58.63 68.59 -7.39
C LYS A 366 -59.46 69.31 -6.31
N LYS A 367 -59.99 68.59 -5.32
CA LYS A 367 -60.72 69.19 -4.19
C LYS A 367 -59.80 69.99 -3.26
N MET A 368 -58.58 69.49 -3.02
CA MET A 368 -57.59 70.18 -2.17
C MET A 368 -57.03 71.46 -2.82
N LEU A 369 -56.95 71.54 -4.16
CA LEU A 369 -56.59 72.77 -4.87
C LEU A 369 -57.72 73.82 -4.91
N GLU A 370 -58.98 73.39 -4.98
CA GLU A 370 -60.14 74.30 -4.93
C GLU A 370 -60.38 74.86 -3.51
N GLU A 371 -60.17 74.07 -2.45
CA GLU A 371 -60.26 74.56 -1.05
C GLU A 371 -59.12 75.52 -0.67
N ALA A 372 -57.93 75.38 -1.28
CA ALA A 372 -56.81 76.31 -1.07
C ALA A 372 -56.90 77.59 -1.91
N GLY A 373 -57.74 77.62 -2.96
CA GLY A 373 -57.90 78.76 -3.86
C GLY A 373 -59.13 79.65 -3.59
N ALA A 374 -60.08 79.21 -2.77
CA ALA A 374 -61.37 79.89 -2.53
C ALA A 374 -61.42 80.75 -1.25
N GLY A 375 -60.25 81.15 -0.70
CA GLY A 375 -60.16 81.93 0.53
C GLY A 375 -59.17 83.09 0.43
N ALA A 376 -59.35 84.03 -0.51
CA ALA A 376 -58.67 85.35 -0.47
C ALA A 376 -59.25 86.38 -1.47
N GLU A 377 -60.45 86.90 -1.22
CA GLU A 377 -60.85 88.29 -1.50
C GLU A 377 -61.65 88.72 -0.23
N GLY A 378 -61.34 89.75 0.56
CA GLY A 378 -60.47 90.89 0.37
C GLY A 378 -61.26 92.20 0.46
N THR A 379 -61.63 92.64 1.66
CA THR A 379 -61.82 94.07 2.03
C THR A 379 -61.62 94.19 3.55
N GLU A 380 -60.44 94.62 4.01
CA GLU A 380 -60.11 96.02 4.35
C GLU A 380 -61.03 96.64 5.42
N ASN A 381 -60.57 96.71 6.68
CA ASN A 381 -59.95 97.92 7.24
C ASN A 381 -59.76 97.87 8.76
N GLY A 382 -58.58 98.31 9.21
CA GLY A 382 -58.46 99.26 10.33
C GLY A 382 -58.07 98.73 11.72
N ALA A 383 -56.78 98.92 12.05
CA ALA A 383 -56.18 99.43 13.32
C ALA A 383 -56.61 98.79 14.67
N GLU A 384 -55.76 98.56 15.68
CA GLU A 384 -54.47 99.12 16.07
C GLU A 384 -53.84 98.22 17.16
N ALA A 385 -52.54 98.36 17.39
CA ALA A 385 -51.69 97.74 18.44
C ALA A 385 -52.21 98.01 19.89
N PRO A 386 -51.70 97.39 21.00
CA PRO A 386 -50.35 96.87 21.28
C PRO A 386 -50.36 95.47 21.97
N THR A 387 -49.29 94.77 22.35
CA THR A 387 -48.03 95.14 23.01
C THR A 387 -47.07 93.94 22.97
N LYS A 388 -45.76 94.22 22.96
CA LYS A 388 -44.63 93.28 22.92
C LYS A 388 -44.39 92.60 24.29
N ASP A 389 -44.14 91.29 24.26
CA ASP A 389 -42.86 90.65 24.62
C ASP A 389 -42.80 89.23 24.03
#